data_AF-A0A382LY44-F1
#
_entry.id   AF-A0A382LY44-F1
#
_cell.length_a   1.000
_cell.length_b   1.000
_cell.length_c   1.000
_cell.angle_alpha   90.00
_cell.angle_beta   90.00
_cell.angle_gamma   90.00
#
_symmetry.space_group_name_H-M   'P 1'
#
loop_
_entity.id
_entity.type
_entity.pdbx_description
1 polymer ?
#
loop_
_entity_poly.entity_id
_entity_poly.type
_entity_poly.pdbx_seq_one_letter_code
_entity_poly.pdbx_strand_id
1 'polypeptide(L)' 'MEILDFSFLLNGFSLIKIPGYIDPGSATAIMAMIIGAIAGAGMTLKLYWYKIKDKITR' A
#
# COMPACT_ATOMS: atom_id res chain seq x y z
N MET A 1 -8.28 -28.47 -20.89
CA MET A 1 -7.83 -27.06 -20.78
C MET A 1 -7.98 -26.58 -19.34
N GLU A 2 -9.16 -26.67 -18.74
CA GLU A 2 -9.43 -26.14 -17.38
C GLU A 2 -8.52 -26.65 -16.25
N ILE A 3 -8.14 -27.93 -16.24
CA ILE A 3 -7.28 -28.52 -15.20
C ILE A 3 -5.82 -28.04 -15.33
N LEU A 4 -5.36 -27.79 -16.56
CA LEU A 4 -4.02 -27.28 -16.83
C LEU A 4 -3.92 -25.80 -16.43
N ASP A 5 -4.98 -25.02 -16.69
CA ASP A 5 -5.06 -23.61 -16.28
C ASP A 5 -5.11 -23.46 -14.75
N PHE A 6 -5.89 -24.30 -14.05
CA PHE A 6 -5.91 -24.31 -12.58
C PHE A 6 -4.55 -24.70 -11.99
N SER A 7 -3.90 -25.71 -12.57
CA SER A 7 -2.57 -26.15 -12.14
C SER A 7 -1.51 -25.08 -12.40
N PHE A 8 -1.62 -24.32 -13.49
CA PHE A 8 -0.75 -23.18 -13.79
C PHE A 8 -0.96 -22.03 -12.81
N LEU A 9 -2.21 -21.72 -12.44
CA LEU A 9 -2.52 -20.72 -11.42
C LEU A 9 -1.99 -21.12 -10.04
N LEU A 10 -2.07 -22.40 -9.67
CA LEU A 10 -1.54 -22.91 -8.40
C LEU A 10 0.00 -22.93 -8.37
N ASN A 11 0.66 -23.25 -9.50
CA ASN A 11 2.12 -23.27 -9.59
C ASN A 11 2.74 -21.89 -9.85
N GLY A 12 1.98 -20.92 -10.37
CA GLY A 12 2.46 -19.56 -10.61
C GLY A 12 2.87 -18.79 -9.34
N PHE A 13 2.36 -19.22 -8.18
CA PHE A 13 2.75 -18.66 -6.87
C PHE A 13 3.90 -19.40 -6.19
N SER A 14 4.42 -20.47 -6.80
CA SER A 14 5.58 -21.20 -6.29
C SER A 14 6.88 -20.43 -6.63
N LEU A 15 7.04 -19.26 -6.03
CA LEU A 15 8.27 -18.49 -6.12
C LEU A 15 9.32 -19.13 -5.21
N ILE A 16 10.46 -19.52 -5.78
CA ILE A 16 11.69 -19.76 -5.02
C ILE A 16 11.94 -18.49 -4.19
N LYS A 17 11.81 -18.63 -2.88
CA LYS A 17 11.90 -17.52 -1.94
C LYS A 17 13.37 -17.16 -1.78
N ILE A 18 13.86 -16.26 -2.61
CA ILE A 18 15.21 -15.69 -2.45
C ILE A 18 15.14 -14.73 -1.26
N PRO A 19 15.89 -14.97 -0.17
CA PRO A 19 15.85 -14.10 1.00
C PRO A 19 16.28 -12.67 0.60
N GLY A 20 15.44 -11.69 0.92
CA GLY A 20 15.68 -10.28 0.61
C GLY A 20 15.30 -9.83 -0.81
N TYR A 21 14.75 -10.72 -1.65
CA TYR A 21 14.19 -10.32 -2.93
C TYR A 21 12.86 -9.60 -2.73
N ILE A 22 12.77 -8.38 -3.26
CA ILE A 22 11.53 -7.63 -3.40
C ILE A 22 11.29 -7.49 -4.89
N ASP A 23 10.22 -8.10 -5.39
CA ASP A 23 9.85 -7.92 -6.79
C ASP A 23 9.34 -6.49 -7.03
N PRO A 24 9.46 -5.98 -8.27
CA PRO A 24 9.03 -4.62 -8.59
C PRO A 24 7.55 -4.34 -8.26
N GLY A 25 6.67 -5.34 -8.32
CA GLY A 25 5.25 -5.21 -7.95
C GLY A 25 5.08 -5.00 -6.45
N SER A 26 5.74 -5.81 -5.63
CA SER A 26 5.76 -5.63 -4.17
C SER A 26 6.39 -4.31 -3.75
N ALA A 27 7.51 -3.92 -4.38
CA ALA A 27 8.16 -2.64 -4.09
C ALA A 27 7.24 -1.45 -4.37
N THR A 28 6.54 -1.46 -5.51
CA THR A 28 5.60 -0.38 -5.87
C THR A 28 4.39 -0.35 -4.94
N ALA A 29 3.85 -1.50 -4.53
CA ALA A 29 2.78 -1.57 -3.55
C ALA A 29 3.20 -0.99 -2.19
N ILE A 30 4.40 -1.31 -1.70
CA ILE A 30 4.95 -0.74 -0.46
C ILE A 30 5.07 0.78 -0.57
N MET A 31 5.62 1.29 -1.68
CA MET A 31 5.74 2.72 -1.90
C MET A 31 4.38 3.42 -1.95
N ALA A 32 3.39 2.83 -2.61
CA ALA A 32 2.03 3.38 -2.65
C ALA A 32 1.40 3.45 -1.26
N MET A 33 1.59 2.43 -0.42
CA MET A 33 1.12 2.43 0.97
C MET A 33 1.77 3.55 1.79
N ILE A 34 3.09 3.74 1.67
CA ILE A 34 3.83 4.79 2.38
C ILE A 34 3.32 6.17 1.95
N ILE A 35 3.21 6.42 0.64
CA ILE A 35 2.73 7.69 0.11
C ILE A 35 1.29 7.95 0.57
N GLY A 36 0.42 6.93 0.51
CA GLY A 36 -0.96 7.01 0.97
C GLY A 36 -1.05 7.35 2.46
N ALA A 37 -0.21 6.74 3.29
CA ALA A 37 -0.15 7.01 4.73
C ALA A 37 0.29 8.46 5.01
N ILE A 38 1.32 8.95 4.32
CA ILE A 38 1.80 10.34 4.47
C ILE A 38 0.72 11.33 4.03
N ALA A 39 0.10 11.11 2.87
CA ALA A 39 -0.96 11.96 2.35
C ALA A 39 -2.18 12.00 3.30
N GLY A 40 -2.62 10.84 3.79
CA GLY A 40 -3.72 10.71 4.74
C GLY A 40 -3.44 11.39 6.09
N ALA A 41 -2.24 11.18 6.64
CA ALA A 41 -1.80 11.82 7.88
C ALA A 41 -1.72 13.35 7.72
N GLY A 42 -1.12 13.82 6.62
CA GLY A 42 -1.00 15.26 6.32
C GLY A 42 -2.35 15.94 6.17
N MET A 43 -3.31 15.31 5.48
CA MET A 43 -4.67 15.85 5.34
C MET A 43 -5.40 15.90 6.69
N THR A 44 -5.26 14.85 7.50
CA THR A 44 -5.86 14.79 8.84
C THR A 44 -5.30 15.89 9.73
N LEU A 45 -3.97 16.03 9.79
CA LEU A 45 -3.32 17.08 10.59
C LEU A 45 -3.78 18.47 10.16
N LYS A 46 -3.84 18.73 8.85
CA LYS A 46 -4.33 19.99 8.28
C LYS A 46 -5.76 20.28 8.74
N LEU A 47 -6.65 19.29 8.69
CA LEU A 47 -8.05 19.45 9.10
C LEU A 47 -8.17 19.79 10.59
N TYR A 48 -7.41 19.11 11.45
CA TYR A 48 -7.39 19.42 12.89
C TYR A 48 -6.77 20.80 13.18
N TRP A 49 -5.74 21.20 12.44
CA TRP A 49 -5.17 22.54 12.57
C TRP A 49 -6.19 23.64 12.28
N TYR A 50 -7.01 23.48 11.24
CA TYR A 50 -8.11 24.42 10.98
C TYR A 50 -9.16 24.42 12.08
N LYS A 51 -9.56 23.24 12.58
CA LYS A 51 -10.52 23.14 13.69
C LYS A 51 -10.02 23.85 14.97
N ILE A 52 -8.73 23.71 15.29
CA ILE A 52 -8.13 24.36 16.45
C ILE A 52 -8.14 25.87 16.26
N LYS A 53 -7.70 26.37 15.10
CA LYS A 53 -7.69 27.81 14.81
C LYS A 53 -9.09 28.41 14.87
N ASP A 54 -10.09 27.75 14.29
CA ASP A 54 -11.48 28.20 14.33
C ASP A 54 -11.99 28.37 15.77
N LYS A 55 -11.65 27.41 16.66
CA LYS A 55 -11.99 27.46 18.09
C LYS A 55 -11.24 28.52 18.89
N ILE A 56 -10.07 28.97 18.43
CA ILE A 56 -9.26 29.99 19.12
C ILE A 56 -9.62 31.40 18.62
N THR A 57 -10.00 31.53 17.35
CA THR A 57 -10.34 32.81 16.73
C THR A 57 -11.79 33.25 16.98
N ARG A 58 -12.71 32.30 17.23
CA ARG A 58 -14.06 32.60 17.74
C ARG A 58 -14.07 32.68 19.26
#